data_AF-A0A2E9ZE35-F1
#
_entry.id   AF-A0A2E9ZE35-F1
#
_cell.length_a   1.000
_cell.length_b   1.000
_cell.length_c   1.000
_cell.angle_alpha   90.00
_cell.angle_beta   90.00
_cell.angle_gamma   90.00
#
_symmetry.space_group_name_H-M   'P 1'
#
loop_
_entity.id
_entity.type
_entity.pdbx_description
1 polymer ?
#
loop_
_entity_poly.entity_id
_entity_poly.type
_entity_poly.pdbx_seq_one_letter_code
_entity_poly.pdbx_strand_id
1 'polypeptide(L)'
;MRKHVFGTIVLLMGLYATPAAAQLGPVNGDAEAGAQLYYDHGCYACHGFSGYGRKDLNNTGSPWLTNEEIFRAFLRARADVAPLLPSTDMPNYPANSLSDAMVRDIYAYVRSMPDNRPETADVPALRNILEAAEQRQYKP
;
A
#
# COMPACT_ATOMS: atom_id res chain seq x y z
N MET A 1 -51.00 47.54 -22.87
CA MET A 1 -49.56 47.87 -22.76
C MET A 1 -48.87 46.77 -21.96
N ARG A 2 -47.75 46.25 -22.49
CA ARG A 2 -47.08 44.98 -22.17
C ARG A 2 -46.67 44.83 -20.69
N LYS A 3 -47.02 43.70 -20.08
CA LYS A 3 -46.44 43.22 -18.82
C LYS A 3 -45.18 42.41 -19.17
N HIS A 4 -44.01 42.91 -18.80
CA HIS A 4 -42.75 42.18 -18.97
C HIS A 4 -42.51 41.31 -17.74
N VAL A 5 -42.64 39.99 -17.91
CA VAL A 5 -42.21 38.99 -16.92
C VAL A 5 -40.73 38.75 -17.16
N PHE A 6 -39.87 39.26 -16.27
CA PHE A 6 -38.45 38.92 -16.24
C PHE A 6 -38.31 37.56 -15.56
N GLY A 7 -38.17 36.50 -16.37
CA GLY A 7 -37.79 35.17 -15.89
C GLY A 7 -36.28 35.09 -15.74
N THR A 8 -35.79 35.11 -14.51
CA THR A 8 -34.41 34.77 -14.19
C THR A 8 -34.23 33.26 -14.28
N ILE A 9 -33.60 32.78 -15.36
CA ILE A 9 -33.09 31.42 -15.45
C ILE A 9 -31.88 31.32 -14.52
N VAL A 10 -32.06 30.69 -13.37
CA VAL A 10 -30.95 30.33 -12.46
C VAL A 10 -30.30 29.07 -13.03
N LEU A 11 -29.14 29.23 -13.68
CA LEU A 11 -28.31 28.11 -14.12
C LEU A 11 -27.57 27.55 -12.90
N LEU A 12 -28.12 26.53 -12.25
CA LEU A 12 -27.45 25.74 -11.22
C LEU A 12 -26.41 24.82 -11.88
N MET A 13 -25.19 25.33 -12.10
CA MET A 13 -24.02 24.48 -12.37
C MET A 13 -23.64 23.77 -11.06
N GLY A 14 -24.01 22.49 -10.94
CA GLY A 14 -23.54 21.63 -9.86
C GLY A 14 -22.04 21.41 -9.95
N LEU A 15 -21.30 21.78 -8.90
CA LEU A 15 -19.91 21.39 -8.73
C LEU A 15 -19.86 19.89 -8.40
N TYR A 16 -19.60 19.06 -9.41
CA TYR A 16 -19.20 17.68 -9.17
C TYR A 16 -17.72 17.68 -8.79
N ALA A 17 -17.42 17.65 -7.49
CA ALA A 17 -16.07 17.40 -7.01
C ALA A 17 -15.73 15.94 -7.34
N THR A 18 -14.87 15.74 -8.33
CA THR A 18 -14.30 14.42 -8.61
C THR A 18 -13.35 14.06 -7.47
N PRO A 19 -13.45 12.86 -6.87
CA PRO A 19 -12.48 12.44 -5.87
C PRO A 19 -11.10 12.37 -6.52
N ALA A 20 -10.16 13.16 -6.01
CA ALA A 20 -8.77 13.09 -6.43
C ALA A 20 -8.21 11.74 -5.96
N ALA A 21 -7.88 10.85 -6.90
CA ALA A 21 -7.12 9.66 -6.57
C ALA A 21 -5.78 10.07 -5.95
N ALA A 22 -5.39 9.42 -4.85
CA ALA A 22 -4.10 9.67 -4.23
C ALA A 22 -3.00 9.31 -5.23
N GLN A 23 -2.32 10.32 -5.77
CA GLN A 23 -1.26 10.12 -6.74
C GLN A 23 -0.03 9.55 -6.03
N LEU A 24 0.46 8.41 -6.50
CA LEU A 24 1.70 7.83 -6.00
C LEU A 24 2.87 8.74 -6.38
N GLY A 25 3.78 8.93 -5.43
CA GLY A 25 4.98 9.72 -5.62
C GLY A 25 5.96 9.07 -6.60
N PRO A 26 6.97 9.83 -7.06
CA PRO A 26 7.99 9.30 -7.96
C PRO A 26 8.81 8.19 -7.29
N VAL A 27 9.35 7.31 -8.12
CA VAL A 27 10.27 6.24 -7.72
C VAL A 27 11.63 6.54 -8.36
N ASN A 28 12.62 6.88 -7.55
CA ASN A 28 13.93 7.36 -8.01
C ASN A 28 15.11 6.44 -7.64
N GLY A 29 14.84 5.26 -7.10
CA GLY A 29 15.86 4.30 -6.64
C GLY A 29 16.17 3.20 -7.65
N ASP A 30 17.25 2.47 -7.37
CA ASP A 30 17.61 1.25 -8.08
C ASP A 30 16.89 0.05 -7.44
N ALA A 31 15.94 -0.53 -8.18
CA ALA A 31 15.16 -1.67 -7.69
C ALA A 31 15.99 -2.96 -7.56
N GLU A 32 17.07 -3.14 -8.31
CA GLU A 32 17.93 -4.31 -8.21
C GLU A 32 18.78 -4.25 -6.93
N ALA A 33 19.40 -3.09 -6.68
CA ALA A 33 20.08 -2.83 -5.42
C ALA A 33 19.12 -2.93 -4.22
N GLY A 34 17.89 -2.40 -4.38
CA GLY A 34 16.82 -2.49 -3.40
C GLY A 34 16.40 -3.92 -3.07
N ALA A 35 16.38 -4.82 -4.06
CA ALA A 35 16.06 -6.23 -3.85
C ALA A 35 17.09 -6.91 -2.96
N GLN A 36 18.38 -6.68 -3.22
CA GLN A 36 19.46 -7.22 -2.40
C GLN A 36 19.36 -6.73 -0.96
N LEU A 37 19.16 -5.43 -0.76
CA LEU A 37 18.97 -4.84 0.58
C LEU A 37 17.74 -5.41 1.29
N TYR A 38 16.62 -5.58 0.59
CA TYR A 38 15.40 -6.16 1.15
C TYR A 38 15.63 -7.60 1.67
N TYR A 39 16.49 -8.38 1.00
CA TYR A 39 16.88 -9.72 1.45
C TYR A 39 17.89 -9.68 2.59
N ASP A 40 18.94 -8.86 2.49
CA ASP A 40 20.00 -8.75 3.49
C ASP A 40 19.48 -8.25 4.85
N HIS A 41 18.47 -7.37 4.81
CA HIS A 41 17.80 -6.87 6.02
C HIS A 41 16.60 -7.72 6.46
N GLY A 42 16.35 -8.87 5.82
CA GLY A 42 15.35 -9.84 6.26
C GLY A 42 13.89 -9.36 6.13
N CYS A 43 13.62 -8.34 5.32
CA CYS A 43 12.28 -7.77 5.18
C CYS A 43 11.25 -8.84 4.71
N TYR A 44 11.70 -9.76 3.86
CA TYR A 44 10.91 -10.88 3.35
C TYR A 44 10.36 -11.82 4.43
N ALA A 45 10.98 -11.88 5.62
CA ALA A 45 10.55 -12.79 6.69
C ALA A 45 9.11 -12.49 7.16
N CYS A 46 8.70 -11.22 7.08
CA CYS A 46 7.33 -10.80 7.40
C CYS A 46 6.54 -10.40 6.15
N HIS A 47 7.20 -9.84 5.15
CA HIS A 47 6.56 -9.25 3.98
C HIS A 47 6.54 -10.17 2.75
N GLY A 48 7.21 -11.33 2.82
CA GLY A 48 7.33 -12.29 1.72
C GLY A 48 8.29 -11.85 0.62
N PHE A 49 8.68 -12.77 -0.26
CA PHE A 49 9.57 -12.46 -1.38
C PHE A 49 8.86 -11.68 -2.50
N SER A 50 7.55 -11.86 -2.66
CA SER A 50 6.71 -11.18 -3.64
C SER A 50 5.98 -9.95 -3.08
N GLY A 51 6.24 -9.58 -1.82
CA GLY A 51 5.46 -8.59 -1.10
C GLY A 51 4.10 -9.11 -0.60
N TYR A 52 3.81 -10.40 -0.78
CA TYR A 52 2.71 -11.09 -0.10
C TYR A 52 3.26 -11.98 1.02
N GLY A 53 2.89 -11.68 2.25
CA GLY A 53 3.42 -12.34 3.44
C GLY A 53 2.44 -12.28 4.60
N ARG A 54 2.93 -12.42 5.84
CA ARG A 54 2.08 -12.20 7.02
C ARG A 54 1.65 -10.74 7.15
N LYS A 55 2.41 -9.82 6.56
CA LYS A 55 2.09 -8.40 6.40
C LYS A 55 2.38 -8.02 4.97
N ASP A 56 1.35 -7.89 4.14
CA ASP A 56 1.56 -7.57 2.73
C ASP A 56 2.19 -6.18 2.55
N LEU A 57 3.05 -6.05 1.54
CA LEU A 57 3.49 -4.77 0.98
C LEU A 57 2.79 -4.52 -0.36
N ASN A 58 2.44 -5.57 -1.09
CA ASN A 58 1.82 -5.46 -2.40
C ASN A 58 0.29 -5.44 -2.34
N ASN A 59 -0.33 -4.65 -3.21
CA ASN A 59 -1.78 -4.43 -3.30
C ASN A 59 -2.48 -4.21 -1.93
N THR A 60 -1.86 -3.36 -1.10
CA THR A 60 -2.37 -3.04 0.25
C THR A 60 -3.08 -1.70 0.36
N GLY A 61 -2.85 -0.78 -0.59
CA GLY A 61 -3.25 0.62 -0.43
C GLY A 61 -2.59 1.31 0.77
N SER A 62 -1.48 0.76 1.29
CA SER A 62 -0.83 1.28 2.49
C SER A 62 -0.40 2.74 2.33
N PRO A 63 -0.79 3.64 3.27
CA PRO A 63 -0.38 5.04 3.22
C PRO A 63 1.14 5.19 3.29
N TRP A 64 1.83 4.21 3.89
CA TRP A 64 3.28 4.21 4.06
C TRP A 64 4.06 4.00 2.75
N LEU A 65 3.39 3.54 1.69
CA LEU A 65 4.00 3.30 0.38
C LEU A 65 3.63 4.36 -0.67
N THR A 66 2.92 5.40 -0.26
CA THR A 66 2.43 6.46 -1.17
C THR A 66 3.54 7.29 -1.79
N ASN A 67 4.64 7.54 -1.07
CA ASN A 67 5.86 8.15 -1.60
C ASN A 67 7.08 7.77 -0.73
N GLU A 68 8.27 8.01 -1.27
CA GLU A 68 9.55 7.67 -0.62
C GLU A 68 9.76 8.38 0.72
N GLU A 69 9.34 9.63 0.87
CA GLU A 69 9.53 10.39 2.10
C GLU A 69 8.72 9.80 3.25
N ILE A 70 7.45 9.46 3.01
CA ILE A 70 6.60 8.81 3.99
C ILE A 70 7.14 7.41 4.32
N PHE A 71 7.58 6.66 3.31
CA PHE A 71 8.20 5.34 3.51
C PHE A 71 9.44 5.43 4.40
N ARG A 72 10.33 6.39 4.10
CA ARG A 72 11.53 6.66 4.90
C ARG A 72 11.17 7.05 6.32
N ALA A 73 10.26 8.02 6.50
CA ALA A 73 9.82 8.46 7.81
C ALA A 73 9.25 7.29 8.62
N PHE A 74 8.46 6.42 7.99
CA PHE A 74 7.93 5.21 8.63
C PHE A 74 9.03 4.26 9.10
N LEU A 75 10.07 4.02 8.29
CA LEU A 75 11.20 3.17 8.69
C LEU A 75 12.03 3.75 9.85
N ARG A 76 12.13 5.08 9.97
CA ARG A 76 12.87 5.75 11.07
C ARG A 76 12.07 5.85 12.35
N ALA A 77 10.78 6.13 12.23
CA ALA A 77 9.91 6.48 13.36
C ALA A 77 9.67 5.33 14.36
N ARG A 78 9.92 4.07 13.98
CA ARG A 78 9.52 2.91 14.79
C ARG A 78 10.25 2.77 16.12
N ALA A 79 11.47 3.32 16.30
CA ALA A 79 12.06 3.48 17.64
C ALA A 79 12.21 4.94 18.09
N ASP A 80 12.10 5.92 17.19
CA ASP A 80 12.32 7.33 17.54
C ASP A 80 11.08 8.00 18.16
N VAL A 81 9.86 7.53 17.83
CA VAL A 81 8.59 8.06 18.39
C VAL A 81 7.77 7.04 19.19
N ALA A 82 8.12 5.75 19.15
CA ALA A 82 7.57 4.74 20.02
C ALA A 82 8.72 4.10 20.83
N PRO A 83 8.64 4.04 22.18
CA PRO A 83 9.52 3.16 22.93
C PRO A 83 9.48 1.76 22.32
N LEU A 84 10.53 0.96 22.48
CA LEU A 84 10.49 -0.49 22.26
C LEU A 84 9.46 -1.10 23.21
N LEU A 85 8.18 -0.97 22.86
CA LEU A 85 7.11 -1.71 23.46
C LEU A 85 7.25 -3.16 22.95
N PRO A 86 6.87 -4.17 23.73
CA PRO A 86 6.85 -5.57 23.30
C PRO A 86 5.99 -5.85 22.04
N SER A 87 5.34 -4.85 21.46
CA SER A 87 4.31 -4.95 20.43
C SER A 87 4.73 -4.45 19.03
N THR A 88 5.96 -3.99 18.81
CA THR A 88 6.42 -3.61 17.47
C THR A 88 7.09 -4.80 16.76
N ASP A 89 6.28 -5.62 16.09
CA ASP A 89 6.72 -6.80 15.30
C ASP A 89 7.73 -6.49 14.17
N MET A 90 7.80 -5.23 13.71
CA MET A 90 8.69 -4.79 12.63
C MET A 90 9.92 -4.09 13.24
N PRO A 91 11.16 -4.52 12.91
CA PRO A 91 12.39 -3.89 13.39
C PRO A 91 12.51 -2.41 13.02
N ASN A 92 13.27 -1.64 13.80
CA ASN A 92 13.65 -0.28 13.44
C ASN A 92 14.87 -0.26 12.52
N TYR A 93 14.88 0.66 11.55
CA TYR A 93 15.98 0.86 10.62
C TYR A 93 16.46 2.32 10.70
N PRO A 94 17.37 2.66 11.64
CA PRO A 94 17.98 3.98 11.70
C PRO A 94 18.94 4.24 10.53
N ALA A 95 19.24 5.51 10.25
CA ALA A 95 20.05 5.93 9.10
C ALA A 95 21.50 5.37 9.11
N ASN A 96 22.03 5.03 10.28
CA ASN A 96 23.34 4.39 10.41
C ASN A 96 23.34 2.89 10.07
N SER A 97 22.17 2.24 10.06
CA SER A 97 22.00 0.84 9.64
C SER A 97 21.57 0.72 8.18
N LEU A 98 20.80 1.69 7.69
CA LEU A 98 20.20 1.69 6.37
C LEU A 98 20.11 3.15 5.92
N SER A 99 21.05 3.60 5.09
CA SER A 99 21.14 5.00 4.67
C SER A 99 19.90 5.46 3.87
N ASP A 100 19.71 6.76 3.68
CA ASP A 100 18.57 7.27 2.90
C ASP A 100 18.62 6.83 1.42
N ALA A 101 19.82 6.65 0.86
CA ALA A 101 19.97 6.07 -0.48
C ALA A 101 19.50 4.61 -0.52
N MET A 102 19.89 3.81 0.48
CA MET A 102 19.42 2.43 0.61
C MET A 102 17.91 2.35 0.81
N VAL A 103 17.31 3.26 1.59
CA VAL A 103 15.83 3.34 1.73
C VAL A 103 15.17 3.59 0.39
N ARG A 104 15.70 4.53 -0.40
CA ARG A 104 15.17 4.86 -1.72
C ARG A 104 15.22 3.66 -2.66
N ASP A 105 16.30 2.90 -2.65
CA ASP A 105 16.46 1.71 -3.48
C ASP A 105 15.48 0.60 -3.04
N ILE A 106 15.33 0.37 -1.73
CA ILE A 106 14.31 -0.55 -1.19
C ILE A 106 12.90 -0.10 -1.57
N TYR A 107 12.60 1.19 -1.49
CA TYR A 107 11.31 1.74 -1.93
C TYR A 107 11.08 1.43 -3.40
N ALA A 108 12.09 1.63 -4.26
CA ALA A 108 11.99 1.28 -5.68
C ALA A 108 11.72 -0.21 -5.89
N TYR A 109 12.39 -1.09 -5.15
CA TYR A 109 12.13 -2.52 -5.21
C TYR A 109 10.70 -2.87 -4.79
N VAL A 110 10.23 -2.40 -3.62
CA VAL A 110 8.86 -2.66 -3.14
C VAL A 110 7.81 -2.16 -4.14
N ARG A 111 8.07 -1.01 -4.77
CA ARG A 111 7.18 -0.44 -5.78
C ARG A 111 7.23 -1.18 -7.13
N SER A 112 8.28 -1.94 -7.39
CA SER A 112 8.43 -2.75 -8.61
C SER A 112 7.76 -4.13 -8.53
N MET A 113 7.35 -4.57 -7.33
CA MET A 113 6.74 -5.89 -7.15
C MET A 113 5.44 -6.00 -7.94
N PRO A 114 5.29 -7.02 -8.81
CA PRO A 114 4.08 -7.18 -9.62
C PRO A 114 2.91 -7.65 -8.75
N ASP A 115 1.73 -7.07 -8.92
CA ASP A 115 0.49 -7.63 -8.36
C ASP A 115 0.10 -8.88 -9.15
N ASN A 116 0.64 -10.02 -8.74
CA ASN A 116 0.49 -11.30 -9.42
C ASN A 116 -0.34 -12.31 -8.61
N ARG A 117 -1.22 -11.83 -7.74
CA ARG A 117 -2.16 -12.72 -7.05
C ARG A 117 -3.10 -13.33 -8.09
N PRO A 118 -3.20 -14.67 -8.15
CA PRO A 118 -4.19 -15.29 -9.02
C PRO A 118 -5.58 -14.95 -8.51
N GLU A 119 -6.54 -14.76 -9.43
CA GLU A 119 -7.93 -14.65 -9.02
C GLU A 119 -8.38 -15.96 -8.38
N THR A 120 -9.31 -15.86 -7.43
CA THR A 120 -9.86 -17.03 -6.73
C THR A 120 -10.39 -18.09 -7.69
N ALA A 121 -11.01 -17.66 -8.80
CA ALA A 121 -11.56 -18.54 -9.82
C ALA A 121 -10.48 -19.35 -10.55
N ASP A 122 -9.26 -18.83 -10.64
CA ASP A 122 -8.14 -19.44 -11.36
C ASP A 122 -7.35 -20.45 -10.52
N VAL A 123 -7.67 -20.57 -9.23
CA VAL A 123 -7.05 -21.53 -8.31
C VAL A 123 -8.07 -22.60 -7.93
N PRO A 124 -8.15 -23.75 -8.64
CA PRO A 124 -9.18 -24.76 -8.44
C PRO A 124 -9.27 -25.24 -6.99
N ALA A 125 -8.13 -25.42 -6.33
CA ALA A 125 -8.09 -25.84 -4.93
C ALA A 125 -8.75 -24.81 -3.99
N LEU A 126 -8.46 -23.52 -4.16
CA LEU A 126 -9.03 -22.45 -3.33
C LEU A 126 -10.52 -22.30 -3.61
N ARG A 127 -10.92 -22.30 -4.89
CA ARG A 127 -12.33 -22.26 -5.29
C ARG A 127 -13.14 -23.39 -4.61
N ASN A 128 -12.65 -24.62 -4.69
CA ASN A 128 -13.32 -25.77 -4.07
C ASN A 128 -13.42 -25.64 -2.54
N ILE A 129 -12.40 -25.09 -1.87
CA ILE A 129 -12.44 -24.83 -0.43
C ILE A 129 -13.53 -23.82 -0.07
N LEU A 130 -13.65 -22.74 -0.84
CA LEU A 130 -14.64 -21.69 -0.60
C LEU A 130 -16.06 -22.19 -0.87
N GLU A 131 -16.29 -22.89 -1.98
CA GLU A 131 -17.59 -23.51 -2.29
C GLU A 131 -18.02 -24.49 -1.18
N ALA A 132 -17.10 -25.32 -0.69
CA ALA A 132 -17.38 -26.23 0.41
C ALA A 132 -17.66 -25.51 1.74
N ALA A 133 -17.03 -24.34 1.97
CA ALA A 133 -17.27 -23.52 3.15
C ALA A 133 -18.65 -22.84 3.10
N GLU A 134 -19.08 -22.34 1.94
CA GLU A 134 -20.41 -21.75 1.75
C GLU A 134 -21.54 -22.76 1.96
N GLN A 135 -21.32 -24.01 1.54
CA GLN A 135 -22.30 -25.09 1.71
C GLN A 135 -22.36 -25.63 3.15
N ARG A 136 -21.36 -25.36 3.98
CA ARG A 136 -21.40 -25.75 5.40
C ARG A 136 -22.33 -24.81 6.15
N GLN A 137 -23.48 -25.34 6.57
CA GLN A 137 -24.26 -24.67 7.62
C GLN A 137 -23.40 -24.58 8.88
N TYR A 138 -23.09 -23.35 9.29
CA TYR A 138 -22.47 -23.09 10.58
C TYR A 138 -23.44 -23.53 11.69
N LYS A 139 -23.05 -24.55 12.44
CA LYS A 139 -23.76 -25.00 13.64
C LYS A 139 -22.90 -24.60 14.84
N PRO A 140 -23.30 -23.54 15.59
CA PRO A 140 -22.53 -23.05 16.74
C PRO A 140 -22.41 -24.09 17.85
#